data_AF-A0A455U640-F1
#
_entry.id   AF-A0A455U640-F1
#
_cell.length_a   1.000
_cell.length_b   1.000
_cell.length_c   1.000
_cell.angle_alpha   90.00
_cell.angle_beta   90.00
_cell.angle_gamma   90.00
#
_symmetry.space_group_name_H-M   'P 1'
#
loop_
_entity.id
_entity.type
_entity.pdbx_description
1 polymer ?
#
loop_
_entity_poly.entity_id
_entity_poly.type
_entity_poly.pdbx_seq_one_letter_code
_entity_poly.pdbx_strand_id
1 'polypeptide(L)'
;MTDFFRQKFAQVTNPPIDPLREAIVMSLETCCGAELNVFKATPEHAHRLILTTPVLSPRKFTALVSQDDPAFASHTLSLGYDPEQQSLHQALKALCAEAEAQVRAGKVILVLTDAELAKGLIPIQAALAVGAVHSHLGRLALRPNANIVVETGYARDAHQMAVLFGVGATAVYPWLAYQVMADMHRIGELTGNPADGRENYRKGLQKGLFKILSKMGISTLASYRGSMLFEAVGLSDEVMDLCFVGMASRIQGAGFAELQMQQALLAKDAWTPRKGISQGGMFKYVHGHEYHAYNPDVVMTLQAAVQEGSYTKWKKFAQLVNERPVATIRDLLKLKPAETPLALEEVEPIEDLLPRFDSAGMSLGALA
;
A
#
# COMPACT_ATOMS: atom_id res chain seq x y z
N MET A 1 -4.12 -3.13 -4.55
CA MET A 1 -3.74 -1.72 -4.81
C MET A 1 -2.36 -1.37 -4.27
N THR A 2 -2.13 -1.44 -2.97
CA THR A 2 -0.94 -0.84 -2.34
C THR A 2 0.40 -1.40 -2.84
N ASP A 3 0.42 -2.64 -3.32
CA ASP A 3 1.64 -3.29 -3.83
C ASP A 3 2.19 -2.67 -5.13
N PHE A 4 1.36 -1.90 -5.85
CA PHE A 4 1.77 -1.10 -7.01
C PHE A 4 2.59 0.14 -6.60
N PHE A 5 2.58 0.53 -5.32
CA PHE A 5 3.17 1.77 -4.83
C PHE A 5 4.53 1.49 -4.20
N ARG A 6 5.57 2.15 -4.71
CA ARG A 6 6.90 2.14 -4.11
C ARG A 6 7.12 3.42 -3.33
N GLN A 7 7.48 3.27 -2.05
CA GLN A 7 7.78 4.41 -1.18
C GLN A 7 8.98 5.17 -1.74
N LYS A 8 8.83 6.49 -1.94
CA LYS A 8 9.99 7.35 -2.21
C LYS A 8 10.83 7.50 -0.95
N PHE A 9 12.11 7.74 -1.14
CA PHE A 9 13.05 8.04 -0.07
C PHE A 9 14.06 9.06 -0.58
N ALA A 10 14.57 9.90 0.34
CA ALA A 10 15.52 10.94 -0.01
C ALA A 10 16.91 10.34 -0.20
N GLN A 11 17.60 10.79 -1.24
CA GLN A 11 18.99 10.47 -1.50
C GLN A 11 19.70 11.76 -1.88
N VAL A 12 20.76 12.12 -1.16
CA VAL A 12 21.61 13.32 -1.38
C VAL A 12 20.91 14.66 -1.12
N THR A 13 19.72 14.90 -1.68
CA THR A 13 19.03 16.20 -1.66
C THR A 13 18.66 16.70 -0.28
N ASN A 14 18.25 15.79 0.61
CA ASN A 14 17.91 16.09 1.98
C ASN A 14 18.14 14.83 2.85
N PRO A 15 18.56 14.99 4.11
CA PRO A 15 18.84 13.84 4.98
C PRO A 15 17.53 13.19 5.48
N PRO A 16 17.50 11.85 5.63
CA PRO A 16 16.46 11.19 6.41
C PRO A 16 16.62 11.48 7.91
N ILE A 17 15.54 11.28 8.67
CA ILE A 17 15.52 11.42 10.14
C ILE A 17 15.69 10.03 10.78
N ASP A 18 16.33 9.95 11.96
CA ASP A 18 16.32 8.73 12.78
C ASP A 18 15.01 8.61 13.57
N PRO A 19 14.09 7.70 13.20
CA PRO A 19 12.75 7.62 13.81
C PRO A 19 12.77 7.04 15.24
N LEU A 20 13.92 6.59 15.75
CA LEU A 20 14.08 6.05 17.09
C LEU A 20 14.78 7.06 18.00
N ARG A 21 15.92 7.59 17.58
CA ARG A 21 16.75 8.51 18.38
C ARG A 21 16.21 9.94 18.37
N GLU A 22 15.58 10.34 17.27
CA GLU A 22 15.03 11.68 17.09
C GLU A 22 13.50 11.67 17.14
N ALA A 23 12.89 10.65 17.74
CA ALA A 23 11.43 10.49 17.79
C ALA A 23 10.70 11.71 18.39
N ILE A 24 11.36 12.50 19.26
CA ILE A 24 10.78 13.71 19.88
C ILE A 24 10.41 14.80 18.86
N VAL A 25 11.07 14.85 17.70
CA VAL A 25 10.74 15.83 16.66
C VAL A 25 9.64 15.34 15.72
N MET A 26 9.21 14.08 15.86
CA MET A 26 8.22 13.46 14.98
C MET A 26 6.82 13.44 15.62
N SER A 27 5.78 13.54 14.79
CA SER A 27 4.39 13.46 15.27
C SER A 27 3.46 12.75 14.28
N LEU A 28 2.64 11.86 14.83
CA LEU A 28 1.50 11.25 14.14
C LEU A 28 0.17 11.88 14.58
N GLU A 29 0.21 13.01 15.29
CA GLU A 29 -1.01 13.70 15.68
C GLU A 29 -1.79 14.13 14.44
N THR A 30 -3.12 14.04 14.52
CA THR A 30 -4.00 14.53 13.47
C THR A 30 -5.21 15.23 14.05
N CYS A 31 -5.59 16.33 13.41
CA CYS A 31 -6.77 17.12 13.78
C CYS A 31 -7.92 16.84 12.81
N CYS A 32 -9.13 16.67 13.34
CA CYS A 32 -10.38 16.60 12.58
C CYS A 32 -11.21 17.86 12.86
N GLY A 33 -12.15 18.17 11.97
CA GLY A 33 -12.84 19.45 11.84
C GLY A 33 -12.48 20.14 10.52
N ALA A 34 -13.36 21.06 10.10
CA ALA A 34 -13.13 21.91 8.95
C ALA A 34 -11.94 22.87 9.20
N GLU A 35 -11.18 23.13 8.15
CA GLU A 35 -10.14 24.15 8.16
C GLU A 35 -10.77 25.53 7.96
N LEU A 36 -10.29 26.50 8.72
CA LEU A 36 -10.73 27.89 8.65
C LEU A 36 -9.69 28.75 7.94
N ASN A 37 -10.03 30.02 7.73
CA ASN A 37 -9.19 30.95 6.98
C ASN A 37 -7.85 31.23 7.69
N VAL A 38 -6.76 30.78 7.07
CA VAL A 38 -5.38 30.93 7.58
C VAL A 38 -4.92 32.37 7.80
N PHE A 39 -5.60 33.37 7.23
CA PHE A 39 -5.27 34.79 7.40
C PHE A 39 -5.99 35.45 8.60
N LYS A 40 -6.83 34.71 9.33
CA LYS A 40 -7.53 35.21 10.52
C LYS A 40 -7.21 34.34 11.72
N ALA A 41 -6.87 34.94 12.85
CA ALA A 41 -6.71 34.22 14.11
C ALA A 41 -7.97 34.41 14.97
N THR A 42 -8.78 33.36 15.11
CA THR A 42 -10.03 33.40 15.89
C THR A 42 -10.14 32.17 16.79
N PRO A 43 -10.88 32.23 17.92
CA PRO A 43 -11.05 31.10 18.82
C PRO A 43 -11.63 29.84 18.15
N GLU A 44 -12.45 30.00 17.11
CA GLU A 44 -13.07 28.91 16.36
C GLU A 44 -12.03 28.01 15.68
N HIS A 45 -10.80 28.49 15.43
CA HIS A 45 -9.71 27.67 14.91
C HIS A 45 -9.29 26.55 15.87
N ALA A 46 -9.51 26.73 17.17
CA ALA A 46 -9.21 25.74 18.19
C ALA A 46 -10.33 24.68 18.34
N HIS A 47 -11.48 24.86 17.70
CA HIS A 47 -12.62 23.94 17.76
C HIS A 47 -12.36 22.70 16.89
N ARG A 48 -11.48 21.81 17.36
CA ARG A 48 -10.98 20.65 16.61
C ARG A 48 -10.94 19.39 17.48
N LEU A 49 -11.14 18.23 16.86
CA LEU A 49 -10.91 16.94 17.51
C LEU A 49 -9.47 16.50 17.25
N ILE A 50 -8.67 16.36 18.31
CA ILE A 50 -7.27 15.95 18.20
C ILE A 50 -7.14 14.45 18.47
N LEU A 51 -6.53 13.75 17.53
CA LEU A 51 -6.18 12.34 17.65
C LEU A 51 -4.66 12.22 17.80
N THR A 52 -4.22 11.61 18.90
CA THR A 52 -2.78 11.34 19.14
C THR A 52 -2.14 10.39 18.13
N THR A 53 -2.96 9.65 17.37
CA THR A 53 -2.52 8.74 16.32
C THR A 53 -3.63 8.64 15.26
N PRO A 54 -3.29 8.50 13.98
CA PRO A 54 -4.29 8.42 12.92
C PRO A 54 -4.86 7.00 12.79
N VAL A 55 -4.27 6.01 13.49
CA VAL A 55 -4.71 4.62 13.48
C VAL A 55 -5.70 4.41 14.62
N LEU A 56 -6.98 4.27 14.26
CA LEU A 56 -8.07 4.26 15.22
C LEU A 56 -8.26 2.87 15.82
N SER A 57 -8.53 2.84 17.13
CA SER A 57 -9.13 1.67 17.78
C SER A 57 -10.65 1.68 17.57
N PRO A 58 -11.36 0.56 17.77
CA PRO A 58 -12.82 0.54 17.64
C PRO A 58 -13.50 1.63 18.49
N ARG A 59 -13.07 1.78 19.74
CA ARG A 59 -13.61 2.81 20.65
C ARG A 59 -13.37 4.23 20.14
N LYS A 60 -12.17 4.52 19.60
CA LYS A 60 -11.85 5.85 19.07
C LYS A 60 -12.61 6.14 17.77
N PHE A 61 -12.79 5.14 16.92
CA PHE A 61 -13.58 5.27 15.70
C PHE A 61 -15.04 5.59 16.02
N THR A 62 -15.70 4.79 16.86
CA THR A 62 -17.08 5.05 17.29
C THR A 62 -17.23 6.44 17.92
N ALA A 63 -16.30 6.83 18.80
CA ALA A 63 -16.32 8.16 19.40
C ALA A 63 -16.21 9.26 18.33
N LEU A 64 -15.29 9.14 17.37
CA LEU A 64 -15.08 10.14 16.31
C LEU A 64 -16.31 10.34 15.42
N VAL A 65 -17.04 9.28 15.10
CA VAL A 65 -18.18 9.34 14.15
C VAL A 65 -19.52 9.61 14.82
N SER A 66 -19.62 9.49 16.15
CA SER A 66 -20.87 9.65 16.92
C SER A 66 -20.91 11.00 17.66
N GLN A 67 -20.33 12.05 17.08
CA GLN A 67 -20.31 13.38 17.68
C GLN A 67 -21.65 14.09 17.46
N ASP A 68 -22.21 14.65 18.54
CA ASP A 68 -23.45 15.44 18.49
C ASP A 68 -23.22 16.86 17.95
N ASP A 69 -21.99 17.35 18.04
CA ASP A 69 -21.60 18.67 17.57
C ASP A 69 -21.64 18.74 16.02
N PRO A 70 -22.45 19.64 15.43
CA PRO A 70 -22.53 19.80 13.97
C PRO A 70 -21.19 20.09 13.29
N ALA A 71 -20.22 20.69 13.99
CA ALA A 71 -18.87 20.94 13.48
C ALA A 71 -18.09 19.65 13.16
N PHE A 72 -18.55 18.51 13.66
CA PHE A 72 -17.96 17.19 13.42
C PHE A 72 -18.99 16.20 12.83
N ALA A 73 -20.07 16.70 12.24
CA ALA A 73 -21.12 15.87 11.65
C ALA A 73 -20.52 14.87 10.65
N SER A 74 -20.78 13.58 10.89
CA SER A 74 -20.25 12.49 10.08
C SER A 74 -21.28 11.98 9.06
N HIS A 75 -20.77 11.36 7.99
CA HIS A 75 -21.57 10.60 7.04
C HIS A 75 -20.77 9.41 6.52
N THR A 76 -21.45 8.26 6.40
CA THR A 76 -20.82 7.01 5.97
C THR A 76 -21.17 6.71 4.52
N LEU A 77 -20.13 6.54 3.71
CA LEU A 77 -20.18 6.22 2.29
C LEU A 77 -19.70 4.77 2.11
N SER A 78 -20.56 3.92 1.57
CA SER A 78 -20.21 2.52 1.30
C SER A 78 -19.25 2.43 0.13
N LEU A 79 -18.25 1.55 0.25
CA LEU A 79 -17.35 1.18 -0.84
C LEU A 79 -17.84 -0.05 -1.61
N GLY A 80 -18.93 -0.69 -1.19
CA GLY A 80 -19.51 -1.83 -1.90
C GLY A 80 -20.26 -1.39 -3.14
N TYR A 81 -20.00 -2.02 -4.29
CA TYR A 81 -20.76 -1.82 -5.51
C TYR A 81 -21.06 -3.14 -6.22
N ASP A 82 -22.11 -3.15 -7.02
CA ASP A 82 -22.50 -4.29 -7.85
C ASP A 82 -21.77 -4.20 -9.21
N PRO A 83 -20.85 -5.14 -9.51
CA PRO A 83 -20.10 -5.13 -10.77
C PRO A 83 -20.95 -5.49 -11.99
N GLU A 84 -22.16 -6.03 -11.82
CA GLU A 84 -23.11 -6.28 -12.91
C GLU A 84 -23.86 -5.01 -13.32
N GLN A 85 -24.04 -4.07 -12.39
CA GLN A 85 -24.78 -2.83 -12.64
C GLN A 85 -23.87 -1.66 -13.06
N GLN A 86 -22.65 -1.61 -12.54
CA GLN A 86 -21.72 -0.53 -12.82
C GLN A 86 -20.26 -0.99 -12.80
N SER A 87 -19.43 -0.35 -13.62
CA SER A 87 -17.98 -0.55 -13.59
C SER A 87 -17.33 0.12 -12.38
N LEU A 88 -16.13 -0.32 -12.01
CA LEU A 88 -15.32 0.29 -10.95
C LEU A 88 -15.13 1.80 -11.16
N HIS A 89 -14.93 2.22 -12.42
CA HIS A 89 -14.80 3.63 -12.76
C HIS A 89 -16.11 4.40 -12.50
N GLN A 90 -17.26 3.83 -12.87
CA GLN A 90 -18.57 4.44 -12.59
C GLN A 90 -18.84 4.51 -11.07
N ALA A 91 -18.54 3.44 -10.33
CA ALA A 91 -18.70 3.39 -8.88
C ALA A 91 -17.83 4.44 -8.17
N LEU A 92 -16.58 4.64 -8.59
CA LEU A 92 -15.71 5.70 -8.08
C LEU A 92 -16.26 7.10 -8.36
N LYS A 93 -16.80 7.34 -9.57
CA LYS A 93 -17.43 8.63 -9.90
C LYS A 93 -18.68 8.89 -9.07
N ALA A 94 -19.51 7.87 -8.86
CA ALA A 94 -20.69 7.97 -8.01
C ALA A 94 -20.28 8.29 -6.56
N LEU A 95 -19.27 7.60 -6.02
CA LEU A 95 -18.72 7.88 -4.69
C LEU A 95 -18.20 9.32 -4.57
N CYS A 96 -17.49 9.84 -5.57
CA CYS A 96 -17.02 11.22 -5.59
C CYS A 96 -18.18 12.23 -5.58
N ALA A 97 -19.23 11.98 -6.37
CA ALA A 97 -20.41 12.84 -6.43
C ALA A 97 -21.20 12.84 -5.11
N GLU A 98 -21.35 11.65 -4.49
CA GLU A 98 -22.00 11.52 -3.19
C GLU A 98 -21.18 12.23 -2.09
N ALA A 99 -19.86 12.01 -2.05
CA ALA A 99 -18.97 12.71 -1.12
C ALA A 99 -19.08 14.23 -1.26
N GLU A 100 -19.10 14.75 -2.48
CA GLU A 100 -19.32 16.18 -2.73
C GLU A 100 -20.66 16.66 -2.17
N ALA A 101 -21.76 15.96 -2.48
CA ALA A 101 -23.09 16.33 -2.02
C ALA A 101 -23.17 16.39 -0.48
N GLN A 102 -22.55 15.43 0.19
CA GLN A 102 -22.53 15.36 1.65
C GLN A 102 -21.70 16.49 2.27
N VAL A 103 -20.53 16.82 1.70
CA VAL A 103 -19.73 17.96 2.17
C VAL A 103 -20.49 19.27 1.99
N ARG A 104 -21.19 19.45 0.85
CA ARG A 104 -22.04 20.63 0.63
C ARG A 104 -23.24 20.67 1.57
N ALA A 105 -23.73 19.52 2.01
CA ALA A 105 -24.77 19.40 3.04
C ALA A 105 -24.24 19.62 4.48
N GLY A 106 -22.97 19.99 4.65
CA GLY A 106 -22.37 20.29 5.95
C GLY A 106 -21.80 19.09 6.70
N LYS A 107 -21.60 17.95 6.03
CA LYS A 107 -20.89 16.81 6.61
C LYS A 107 -19.39 17.05 6.59
N VAL A 108 -18.79 17.06 7.77
CA VAL A 108 -17.36 17.37 7.97
C VAL A 108 -16.52 16.10 8.01
N ILE A 109 -17.05 14.99 8.52
CA ILE A 109 -16.34 13.71 8.57
C ILE A 109 -16.96 12.74 7.57
N LEU A 110 -16.25 12.45 6.48
CA LEU A 110 -16.66 11.41 5.53
C LEU A 110 -16.01 10.09 5.91
N VAL A 111 -16.82 9.08 6.20
CA VAL A 111 -16.36 7.72 6.49
C VAL A 111 -16.47 6.88 5.23
N LEU A 112 -15.35 6.45 4.66
CA LEU A 112 -15.31 5.49 3.55
C LEU A 112 -15.21 4.09 4.14
N THR A 113 -16.23 3.24 3.95
CA THR A 113 -16.28 1.91 4.58
C THR A 113 -16.40 0.75 3.62
N ASP A 114 -15.57 -0.27 3.80
CA ASP A 114 -15.73 -1.60 3.17
C ASP A 114 -16.31 -2.67 4.13
N ALA A 115 -16.73 -2.26 5.32
CA ALA A 115 -17.38 -3.14 6.28
C ALA A 115 -18.78 -3.55 5.82
N GLU A 116 -19.30 -4.65 6.38
CA GLU A 116 -20.65 -5.16 6.14
C GLU A 116 -21.00 -5.38 4.65
N LEU A 117 -20.01 -5.75 3.85
CA LEU A 117 -20.19 -6.00 2.42
C LEU A 117 -21.24 -7.10 2.17
N ALA A 118 -22.35 -6.72 1.54
CA ALA A 118 -23.41 -7.65 1.18
C ALA A 118 -22.97 -8.62 0.07
N LYS A 119 -23.53 -9.83 0.09
CA LYS A 119 -23.29 -10.83 -0.95
C LYS A 119 -23.74 -10.30 -2.32
N GLY A 120 -22.88 -10.43 -3.32
CA GLY A 120 -23.08 -9.90 -4.67
C GLY A 120 -22.34 -8.58 -4.92
N LEU A 121 -22.02 -7.82 -3.86
CA LEU A 121 -21.18 -6.63 -3.97
C LEU A 121 -19.70 -7.00 -3.92
N ILE A 122 -18.88 -6.17 -4.57
CA ILE A 122 -17.43 -6.16 -4.41
C ILE A 122 -16.98 -4.78 -3.92
N PRO A 123 -15.92 -4.70 -3.08
CA PRO A 123 -15.50 -3.43 -2.52
C PRO A 123 -14.58 -2.67 -3.50
N ILE A 124 -14.77 -1.36 -3.62
CA ILE A 124 -13.75 -0.45 -4.13
C ILE A 124 -12.56 -0.54 -3.17
N GLN A 125 -11.36 -0.81 -3.70
CA GLN A 125 -10.15 -0.85 -2.87
C GLN A 125 -9.92 0.52 -2.22
N ALA A 126 -9.77 0.55 -0.88
CA ALA A 126 -9.79 1.78 -0.10
C ALA A 126 -8.83 2.87 -0.59
N ALA A 127 -7.63 2.51 -1.08
CA ALA A 127 -6.68 3.48 -1.64
C ALA A 127 -7.22 4.20 -2.90
N LEU A 128 -7.96 3.51 -3.78
CA LEU A 128 -8.63 4.14 -4.93
C LEU A 128 -9.70 5.11 -4.46
N ALA A 129 -10.55 4.67 -3.54
CA ALA A 129 -11.64 5.48 -3.01
C ALA A 129 -11.13 6.77 -2.34
N VAL A 130 -10.13 6.66 -1.47
CA VAL A 130 -9.52 7.81 -0.80
C VAL A 130 -8.90 8.76 -1.80
N GLY A 131 -8.09 8.24 -2.74
CA GLY A 131 -7.41 9.06 -3.73
C GLY A 131 -8.38 9.81 -4.64
N ALA A 132 -9.43 9.12 -5.13
CA ALA A 132 -10.46 9.72 -5.97
C ALA A 132 -11.27 10.80 -5.24
N VAL A 133 -11.75 10.51 -4.01
CA VAL A 133 -12.50 11.49 -3.20
C VAL A 133 -11.61 12.67 -2.80
N HIS A 134 -10.37 12.43 -2.39
CA HIS A 134 -9.41 13.48 -2.04
C HIS A 134 -9.15 14.42 -3.22
N SER A 135 -8.84 13.86 -4.40
CA SER A 135 -8.57 14.63 -5.62
C SER A 135 -9.82 15.36 -6.11
N HIS A 136 -10.99 14.73 -6.06
CA HIS A 136 -12.27 15.33 -6.44
C HIS A 136 -12.63 16.54 -5.57
N LEU A 137 -12.63 16.37 -4.25
CA LEU A 137 -12.91 17.46 -3.32
C LEU A 137 -11.84 18.56 -3.39
N GLY A 138 -10.58 18.20 -3.68
CA GLY A 138 -9.49 19.15 -3.90
C GLY A 138 -9.74 20.06 -5.10
N ARG A 139 -10.12 19.50 -6.25
CA ARG A 139 -10.45 20.27 -7.48
C ARG A 139 -11.61 21.26 -7.27
N LEU A 140 -12.53 20.94 -6.37
CA LEU A 140 -13.70 21.76 -6.05
C LEU A 140 -13.46 22.73 -4.88
N ALA A 141 -12.24 22.78 -4.33
CA ALA A 141 -11.91 23.53 -3.11
C ALA A 141 -12.78 23.16 -1.90
N LEU A 142 -13.30 21.94 -1.85
CA LEU A 142 -14.13 21.41 -0.75
C LEU A 142 -13.30 20.59 0.27
N ARG A 143 -12.10 20.13 -0.11
CA ARG A 143 -11.27 19.28 0.77
C ARG A 143 -10.93 19.89 2.14
N PRO A 144 -10.73 21.22 2.30
CA PRO A 144 -10.54 21.84 3.61
C PRO A 144 -11.76 21.72 4.55
N ASN A 145 -12.96 21.57 3.99
CA ASN A 145 -14.22 21.46 4.75
C ASN A 145 -14.51 20.04 5.23
N ALA A 146 -13.67 19.06 4.87
CA ALA A 146 -13.93 17.65 5.12
C ALA A 146 -12.69 16.90 5.60
N ASN A 147 -12.90 15.85 6.39
CA ASN A 147 -11.91 14.86 6.73
C ASN A 147 -12.34 13.51 6.16
N ILE A 148 -11.37 12.74 5.66
CA ILE A 148 -11.63 11.40 5.11
C ILE A 148 -11.18 10.38 6.13
N VAL A 149 -12.13 9.68 6.76
CA VAL A 149 -11.87 8.57 7.68
C VAL A 149 -12.12 7.27 6.93
N VAL A 150 -11.22 6.30 7.04
CA VAL A 150 -11.32 5.05 6.29
C VAL A 150 -11.57 3.90 7.25
N GLU A 151 -12.71 3.26 7.16
CA GLU A 151 -12.99 1.98 7.81
C GLU A 151 -12.71 0.87 6.78
N THR A 152 -11.59 0.16 6.92
CA THR A 152 -11.18 -0.81 5.90
C THR A 152 -10.66 -2.13 6.45
N GLY A 153 -11.03 -3.23 5.79
CA GLY A 153 -10.50 -4.56 6.04
C GLY A 153 -9.17 -4.84 5.32
N TYR A 154 -8.76 -3.99 4.38
CA TYR A 154 -7.50 -4.18 3.63
C TYR A 154 -6.26 -3.80 4.43
N ALA A 155 -6.33 -2.71 5.19
CA ALA A 155 -5.16 -2.13 5.84
C ALA A 155 -4.77 -2.92 7.09
N ARG A 156 -3.57 -3.48 7.08
CA ARG A 156 -3.03 -4.30 8.18
C ARG A 156 -1.56 -4.03 8.49
N ASP A 157 -0.79 -3.48 7.55
CA ASP A 157 0.63 -3.15 7.73
C ASP A 157 0.94 -1.65 7.58
N ALA A 158 2.17 -1.26 7.94
CA ALA A 158 2.59 0.13 7.92
C ALA A 158 2.64 0.75 6.51
N HIS A 159 2.92 -0.05 5.48
CA HIS A 159 2.97 0.46 4.11
C HIS A 159 1.58 0.80 3.61
N GLN A 160 0.60 -0.08 3.84
CA GLN A 160 -0.79 0.16 3.48
C GLN A 160 -1.35 1.39 4.19
N MET A 161 -1.03 1.55 5.49
CA MET A 161 -1.37 2.75 6.25
C MET A 161 -0.73 4.00 5.63
N ALA A 162 0.56 3.95 5.31
CA ALA A 162 1.25 5.07 4.69
C ALA A 162 0.65 5.43 3.32
N VAL A 163 0.27 4.44 2.50
CA VAL A 163 -0.41 4.71 1.23
C VAL A 163 -1.72 5.45 1.47
N LEU A 164 -2.60 4.96 2.36
CA LEU A 164 -3.88 5.61 2.66
C LEU A 164 -3.69 7.06 3.13
N PHE A 165 -2.75 7.32 4.04
CA PHE A 165 -2.47 8.69 4.48
C PHE A 165 -1.87 9.54 3.36
N GLY A 166 -0.89 9.01 2.64
CA GLY A 166 -0.23 9.72 1.55
C GLY A 166 -1.13 10.04 0.36
N VAL A 167 -2.23 9.29 0.17
CA VAL A 167 -3.26 9.58 -0.85
C VAL A 167 -4.44 10.42 -0.32
N GLY A 168 -4.46 10.77 0.97
CA GLY A 168 -5.35 11.81 1.51
C GLY A 168 -6.23 11.44 2.70
N ALA A 169 -6.11 10.23 3.27
CA ALA A 169 -6.85 9.85 4.47
C ALA A 169 -6.44 10.71 5.68
N THR A 170 -7.42 11.13 6.48
CA THR A 170 -7.21 11.80 7.77
C THR A 170 -6.89 10.78 8.86
N ALA A 171 -7.70 9.73 8.96
CA ALA A 171 -7.55 8.64 9.92
C ALA A 171 -7.98 7.30 9.30
N VAL A 172 -7.47 6.19 9.82
CA VAL A 172 -7.79 4.84 9.34
C VAL A 172 -8.17 3.96 10.52
N TYR A 173 -9.31 3.29 10.40
CA TYR A 173 -9.76 2.22 11.28
C TYR A 173 -9.62 0.86 10.56
N PRO A 174 -8.58 0.07 10.89
CA PRO A 174 -8.38 -1.27 10.30
C PRO A 174 -9.27 -2.31 10.97
N TRP A 175 -10.57 -2.26 10.70
CA TRP A 175 -11.58 -3.03 11.45
C TRP A 175 -11.33 -4.54 11.40
N LEU A 176 -11.01 -5.09 10.21
CA LEU A 176 -10.83 -6.53 10.02
C LEU A 176 -9.58 -7.05 10.74
N ALA A 177 -8.51 -6.27 10.81
CA ALA A 177 -7.31 -6.66 11.55
C ALA A 177 -7.63 -6.89 13.04
N TYR A 178 -8.50 -6.05 13.62
CA TYR A 178 -8.96 -6.25 14.99
C TYR A 178 -9.84 -7.48 15.16
N GLN A 179 -10.70 -7.79 14.18
CA GLN A 179 -11.53 -8.99 14.22
C GLN A 179 -10.69 -10.26 14.10
N VAL A 180 -9.70 -10.27 13.20
CA VAL A 180 -8.74 -11.38 13.06
C VAL A 180 -7.97 -11.58 14.36
N MET A 181 -7.45 -10.51 14.97
CA MET A 181 -6.76 -10.62 16.26
C MET A 181 -7.68 -11.16 17.37
N ALA A 182 -8.95 -10.75 17.40
CA ALA A 182 -9.91 -11.26 18.36
C ALA A 182 -10.18 -12.76 18.15
N ASP A 183 -10.30 -13.19 16.90
CA ASP A 183 -10.46 -14.60 16.55
C ASP A 183 -9.22 -15.43 16.93
N MET A 184 -8.02 -14.95 16.64
CA MET A 184 -6.76 -15.61 17.02
C MET A 184 -6.63 -15.81 18.54
N HIS A 185 -7.11 -14.86 19.35
CA HIS A 185 -7.18 -15.06 20.81
C HIS A 185 -8.24 -16.10 21.18
N ARG A 186 -9.41 -16.07 20.53
CA ARG A 186 -10.51 -17.01 20.78
C ARG A 186 -10.11 -18.45 20.51
N ILE A 187 -9.32 -18.71 19.47
CA ILE A 187 -8.83 -20.05 19.12
C ILE A 187 -7.49 -20.41 19.79
N GLY A 188 -6.90 -19.50 20.56
CA GLY A 188 -5.68 -19.75 21.33
C GLY A 188 -4.36 -19.61 20.56
N GLU A 189 -4.38 -19.15 19.30
CA GLU A 189 -3.16 -18.86 18.53
C GLU A 189 -2.42 -17.63 19.05
N LEU A 190 -3.16 -16.64 19.57
CA LEU A 190 -2.58 -15.46 20.19
C LEU A 190 -2.85 -15.49 21.70
N THR A 191 -1.76 -15.57 22.48
CA THR A 191 -1.81 -15.68 23.94
C THR A 191 -1.66 -14.31 24.62
N GLY A 192 -2.15 -14.19 25.85
CA GLY A 192 -2.03 -12.98 26.67
C GLY A 192 -3.32 -12.16 26.69
N ASN A 193 -3.22 -10.90 27.15
CA ASN A 193 -4.39 -10.02 27.24
C ASN A 193 -4.74 -9.41 25.87
N PRO A 194 -5.96 -9.59 25.35
CA PRO A 194 -6.38 -9.01 24.07
C PRO A 194 -6.30 -7.47 24.01
N ALA A 195 -6.38 -6.77 25.15
CA ALA A 195 -6.19 -5.32 25.19
C ALA A 195 -4.73 -4.94 24.84
N ASP A 196 -3.76 -5.65 25.41
CA ASP A 196 -2.34 -5.41 25.19
C ASP A 196 -1.94 -5.73 23.75
N GLY A 197 -2.49 -6.82 23.19
CA GLY A 197 -2.30 -7.17 21.77
C GLY A 197 -2.73 -6.02 20.85
N ARG A 198 -3.92 -5.44 21.08
CA ARG A 198 -4.44 -4.31 20.28
C ARG A 198 -3.62 -3.03 20.42
N GLU A 199 -3.07 -2.75 21.60
CA GLU A 199 -2.15 -1.63 21.81
C GLU A 199 -0.82 -1.88 21.08
N ASN A 200 -0.24 -3.07 21.23
CA ASN A 200 1.00 -3.45 20.57
C ASN A 200 0.90 -3.39 19.04
N TYR A 201 -0.24 -3.83 18.48
CA TYR A 201 -0.52 -3.70 17.06
C TYR A 201 -0.47 -2.22 16.59
N ARG A 202 -1.18 -1.32 17.28
CA ARG A 202 -1.14 0.11 16.97
C ARG A 202 0.26 0.69 17.14
N LYS A 203 0.96 0.35 18.21
CA LYS A 203 2.35 0.79 18.46
C LYS A 203 3.30 0.31 17.35
N GLY A 204 3.13 -0.91 16.86
CA GLY A 204 3.88 -1.45 15.73
C GLY A 204 3.64 -0.65 14.44
N LEU A 205 2.38 -0.35 14.13
CA LEU A 205 2.03 0.49 12.98
C LEU A 205 2.57 1.91 13.12
N GLN A 206 2.49 2.52 14.30
CA GLN A 206 3.04 3.86 14.56
C GLN A 206 4.55 3.91 14.33
N LYS A 207 5.30 2.93 14.85
CA LYS A 207 6.75 2.82 14.59
C LYS A 207 7.04 2.64 13.10
N GLY A 208 6.23 1.83 12.42
CA GLY A 208 6.32 1.66 10.97
C GLY A 208 6.08 2.94 10.19
N LEU A 209 5.07 3.73 10.59
CA LEU A 209 4.77 5.03 9.99
C LEU A 209 5.92 6.02 10.22
N PHE A 210 6.43 6.16 11.45
CA PHE A 210 7.60 6.99 11.71
C PHE A 210 8.78 6.59 10.81
N LYS A 211 9.06 5.30 10.68
CA LYS A 211 10.10 4.80 9.77
C LYS A 211 9.86 5.17 8.31
N ILE A 212 8.61 5.18 7.84
CA ILE A 212 8.31 5.53 6.44
C ILE A 212 8.46 7.03 6.22
N LEU A 213 7.92 7.85 7.12
CA LEU A 213 8.02 9.31 7.06
C LEU A 213 9.50 9.76 7.11
N SER A 214 10.29 9.13 7.98
CA SER A 214 11.68 9.52 8.20
C SER A 214 12.58 9.27 6.98
N LYS A 215 12.23 8.33 6.08
CA LYS A 215 12.96 8.08 4.82
C LYS A 215 13.03 9.30 3.90
N MET A 216 12.03 10.18 3.96
CA MET A 216 11.98 11.43 3.21
C MET A 216 12.38 12.64 4.06
N GLY A 217 12.78 12.43 5.32
CA GLY A 217 13.05 13.50 6.28
C GLY A 217 11.80 14.25 6.73
N ILE A 218 10.62 13.61 6.71
CA ILE A 218 9.35 14.23 7.10
C ILE A 218 9.08 13.94 8.58
N SER A 219 8.85 14.99 9.37
CA SER A 219 8.61 14.87 10.81
C SER A 219 7.14 14.62 11.17
N THR A 220 6.19 15.17 10.42
CA THR A 220 4.77 15.16 10.80
C THR A 220 3.89 14.46 9.77
N LEU A 221 2.91 13.69 10.25
CA LEU A 221 1.90 13.08 9.39
C LEU A 221 1.05 14.11 8.64
N ALA A 222 0.79 15.26 9.27
CA ALA A 222 0.04 16.35 8.65
C ALA A 222 0.66 16.79 7.31
N SER A 223 1.99 16.92 7.25
CA SER A 223 2.72 17.25 6.01
C SER A 223 2.85 16.05 5.05
N TYR A 224 2.83 14.83 5.56
CA TYR A 224 2.88 13.62 4.74
C TYR A 224 1.55 13.33 4.03
N ARG A 225 0.43 13.72 4.64
CA ARG A 225 -0.91 13.44 4.11
C ARG A 225 -1.13 14.09 2.76
N GLY A 226 -1.67 13.32 1.81
CA GLY A 226 -1.93 13.81 0.45
C GLY A 226 -0.68 14.17 -0.35
N SER A 227 0.52 13.90 0.17
CA SER A 227 1.79 14.26 -0.49
C SER A 227 2.08 13.44 -1.75
N MET A 228 1.40 12.31 -1.95
CA MET A 228 1.62 11.40 -3.06
C MET A 228 3.11 10.97 -3.21
N LEU A 229 3.84 10.87 -2.10
CA LEU A 229 5.27 10.49 -2.04
C LEU A 229 5.54 9.00 -2.30
N PHE A 230 4.96 8.52 -3.39
CA PHE A 230 5.13 7.19 -3.93
C PHE A 230 5.45 7.29 -5.42
N GLU A 231 5.91 6.18 -5.97
CA GLU A 231 5.89 5.93 -7.40
C GLU A 231 5.02 4.70 -7.66
N ALA A 232 4.05 4.85 -8.57
CA ALA A 232 3.22 3.76 -9.02
C ALA A 232 3.91 3.02 -10.18
N VAL A 233 3.99 1.70 -10.10
CA VAL A 233 4.56 0.86 -11.15
C VAL A 233 3.52 -0.16 -11.58
N GLY A 234 3.06 -0.08 -12.83
CA GLY A 234 2.08 -1.00 -13.41
C GLY A 234 0.62 -0.58 -13.29
N LEU A 235 0.34 0.73 -13.12
CA LEU A 235 -1.02 1.29 -13.18
C LEU A 235 -1.14 2.19 -14.42
N SER A 236 -2.27 2.11 -15.11
CA SER A 236 -2.55 2.94 -16.29
C SER A 236 -2.88 4.39 -15.94
N ASP A 237 -2.75 5.27 -16.93
CA ASP A 237 -3.03 6.70 -16.78
C ASP A 237 -4.48 6.97 -16.33
N GLU A 238 -5.47 6.18 -16.78
CA GLU A 238 -6.87 6.38 -16.36
C GLU A 238 -7.06 6.23 -14.84
N VAL A 239 -6.31 5.32 -14.20
CA VAL A 239 -6.33 5.13 -12.74
C VAL A 239 -5.61 6.29 -12.05
N MET A 240 -4.44 6.67 -12.59
CA MET A 240 -3.62 7.74 -12.05
C MET A 240 -4.35 9.09 -12.09
N ASP A 241 -4.98 9.42 -13.22
CA ASP A 241 -5.67 10.68 -13.46
C ASP A 241 -6.92 10.85 -12.59
N LEU A 242 -7.63 9.76 -12.29
CA LEU A 242 -8.81 9.82 -11.44
C LEU A 242 -8.45 9.79 -9.94
N CYS A 243 -7.49 8.94 -9.55
CA CYS A 243 -7.28 8.59 -8.14
C CYS A 243 -6.00 9.18 -7.54
N PHE A 244 -4.93 9.35 -8.31
CA PHE A 244 -3.58 9.60 -7.78
C PHE A 244 -2.86 10.73 -8.53
N VAL A 245 -3.57 11.83 -8.77
CA VAL A 245 -3.07 12.99 -9.53
C VAL A 245 -1.76 13.50 -8.91
N GLY A 246 -0.73 13.64 -9.75
CA GLY A 246 0.60 14.11 -9.35
C GLY A 246 1.57 13.01 -8.86
N MET A 247 1.12 11.76 -8.71
CA MET A 247 2.00 10.64 -8.46
C MET A 247 2.67 10.16 -9.77
N ALA A 248 3.96 9.88 -9.72
CA ALA A 248 4.68 9.38 -10.89
C ALA A 248 4.28 7.94 -11.21
N SER A 249 3.99 7.66 -12.48
CA SER A 249 3.92 6.30 -13.01
C SER A 249 4.61 6.23 -14.37
N ARG A 250 5.81 5.63 -14.41
CA ARG A 250 6.64 5.57 -15.62
C ARG A 250 6.36 4.33 -16.47
N ILE A 251 5.93 3.25 -15.82
CA ILE A 251 5.56 2.00 -16.46
C ILE A 251 4.07 1.81 -16.19
N GLN A 252 3.27 1.98 -17.23
CA GLN A 252 1.83 1.79 -17.16
C GLN A 252 1.46 0.30 -17.05
N GLY A 253 0.20 0.02 -16.76
CA GLY A 253 -0.28 -1.36 -16.66
C GLY A 253 -1.79 -1.42 -16.45
N ALA A 254 -2.21 -1.99 -15.34
CA ALA A 254 -3.61 -2.30 -15.06
C ALA A 254 -4.50 -1.04 -15.08
N GLY A 255 -5.65 -1.15 -15.74
CA GLY A 255 -6.75 -0.19 -15.70
C GLY A 255 -7.85 -0.59 -14.72
N PHE A 256 -8.94 0.16 -14.74
CA PHE A 256 -10.10 -0.13 -13.90
C PHE A 256 -10.71 -1.49 -14.23
N ALA A 257 -10.69 -1.91 -15.50
CA ALA A 257 -11.21 -3.19 -15.93
C ALA A 257 -10.42 -4.36 -15.32
N GLU A 258 -9.09 -4.34 -15.38
CA GLU A 258 -8.25 -5.39 -14.79
C GLU A 258 -8.34 -5.41 -13.27
N LEU A 259 -8.37 -4.24 -12.64
CA LEU A 259 -8.53 -4.12 -11.18
C LEU A 259 -9.89 -4.64 -10.71
N GLN A 260 -10.97 -4.35 -11.45
CA GLN A 260 -12.29 -4.91 -11.20
C GLN A 260 -12.29 -6.43 -11.36
N MET A 261 -11.69 -6.94 -12.44
CA MET A 261 -11.59 -8.38 -12.69
C MET A 261 -10.86 -9.10 -11.55
N GLN A 262 -9.71 -8.57 -11.10
CA GLN A 262 -8.97 -9.12 -9.96
C GLN A 262 -9.83 -9.16 -8.69
N GLN A 263 -10.56 -8.09 -8.42
CA GLN A 263 -11.44 -8.03 -7.25
C GLN A 263 -12.61 -9.02 -7.33
N ALA A 264 -13.18 -9.21 -8.53
CA ALA A 264 -14.25 -10.17 -8.77
C ALA A 264 -13.78 -11.63 -8.62
N LEU A 265 -12.57 -11.95 -9.10
CA LEU A 265 -11.96 -13.27 -8.89
C LEU A 265 -11.76 -13.57 -7.41
N LEU A 266 -11.23 -12.61 -6.65
CA LEU A 266 -11.09 -12.75 -5.20
C LEU A 266 -12.45 -12.91 -4.50
N ALA A 267 -13.44 -12.11 -4.89
CA ALA A 267 -14.79 -12.19 -4.31
C ALA A 267 -15.44 -13.56 -4.56
N LYS A 268 -15.31 -14.12 -5.77
CA LYS A 268 -15.81 -15.47 -6.10
C LYS A 268 -15.26 -16.52 -5.15
N ASP A 269 -13.97 -16.44 -4.85
CA ASP A 269 -13.32 -17.36 -3.92
C ASP A 269 -13.76 -17.13 -2.48
N ALA A 270 -13.81 -15.86 -2.03
CA ALA A 270 -14.23 -15.49 -0.68
C ALA A 270 -15.69 -15.88 -0.37
N TRP A 271 -16.59 -15.81 -1.36
CA TRP A 271 -18.00 -16.19 -1.22
C TRP A 271 -18.25 -17.70 -1.35
N THR A 272 -17.21 -18.51 -1.57
CA THR A 272 -17.33 -19.97 -1.64
C THR A 272 -17.07 -20.58 -0.26
N PRO A 273 -18.10 -21.06 0.48
CA PRO A 273 -17.94 -21.45 1.90
C PRO A 273 -16.94 -22.59 2.15
N ARG A 274 -16.68 -23.42 1.14
CA ARG A 274 -15.75 -24.55 1.22
C ARG A 274 -14.28 -24.14 1.01
N LYS A 275 -14.02 -22.91 0.55
CA LYS A 275 -12.66 -22.41 0.36
C LYS A 275 -12.23 -21.64 1.61
N GLY A 276 -11.16 -22.10 2.26
CA GLY A 276 -10.52 -21.39 3.36
C GLY A 276 -9.48 -20.37 2.89
N ILE A 277 -8.83 -19.71 3.85
CA ILE A 277 -7.69 -18.83 3.57
C ILE A 277 -6.49 -19.69 3.13
N SER A 278 -5.89 -19.34 2.00
CA SER A 278 -4.65 -19.96 1.51
C SER A 278 -3.45 -19.43 2.29
N GLN A 279 -2.47 -20.30 2.58
CA GLN A 279 -1.19 -19.91 3.19
C GLN A 279 -0.45 -18.83 2.37
N GLY A 280 -0.55 -18.92 1.04
CA GLY A 280 0.18 -18.06 0.11
C GLY A 280 1.70 -18.28 0.16
N GLY A 281 2.44 -17.43 -0.55
CA GLY A 281 3.90 -17.53 -0.65
C GLY A 281 4.59 -16.19 -0.83
N MET A 282 3.97 -15.07 -0.45
CA MET A 282 4.47 -13.74 -0.81
C MET A 282 5.82 -13.41 -0.16
N PHE A 283 6.01 -13.74 1.12
CA PHE A 283 7.23 -13.41 1.86
C PHE A 283 8.28 -14.53 1.86
N LYS A 284 7.84 -15.77 1.68
CA LYS A 284 8.69 -16.96 1.69
C LYS A 284 8.17 -17.93 0.64
N TYR A 285 9.10 -18.59 -0.05
CA TYR A 285 8.75 -19.65 -0.98
C TYR A 285 7.88 -20.71 -0.31
N VAL A 286 6.74 -20.99 -0.93
CA VAL A 286 5.86 -22.12 -0.64
C VAL A 286 5.54 -22.77 -1.98
N HIS A 287 5.70 -24.09 -2.06
CA HIS A 287 5.49 -24.83 -3.30
C HIS A 287 4.05 -24.65 -3.81
N GLY A 288 3.90 -24.39 -5.10
CA GLY A 288 2.59 -24.18 -5.74
C GLY A 288 1.95 -22.81 -5.50
N HIS A 289 2.65 -21.88 -4.84
CA HIS A 289 2.17 -20.50 -4.62
C HIS A 289 3.00 -19.49 -5.44
N GLU A 290 3.22 -18.29 -4.90
CA GLU A 290 3.97 -17.20 -5.54
C GLU A 290 5.32 -17.69 -6.06
N TYR A 291 5.70 -17.24 -7.26
CA TYR A 291 7.00 -17.59 -7.84
C TYR A 291 8.13 -16.81 -7.14
N HIS A 292 9.21 -17.51 -6.76
CA HIS A 292 10.41 -16.89 -6.21
C HIS A 292 11.59 -17.10 -7.16
N ALA A 293 12.30 -16.01 -7.47
CA ALA A 293 13.53 -16.07 -8.26
C ALA A 293 14.61 -16.94 -7.61
N TYR A 294 14.60 -17.00 -6.27
CA TYR A 294 15.45 -17.87 -5.46
C TYR A 294 14.63 -19.03 -4.89
N ASN A 295 14.20 -19.95 -5.74
CA ASN A 295 13.51 -21.18 -5.34
C ASN A 295 14.49 -22.36 -5.20
N PRO A 296 14.07 -23.48 -4.56
CA PRO A 296 14.95 -24.63 -4.33
C PRO A 296 15.63 -25.17 -5.59
N ASP A 297 14.91 -25.30 -6.71
CA ASP A 297 15.45 -25.85 -7.96
C ASP A 297 16.58 -24.97 -8.51
N VAL A 298 16.40 -23.66 -8.48
CA VAL A 298 17.40 -22.68 -8.92
C VAL A 298 18.64 -22.72 -8.01
N VAL A 299 18.44 -22.66 -6.69
CA VAL A 299 19.56 -22.61 -5.72
C VAL A 299 20.36 -23.91 -5.72
N MET A 300 19.69 -25.06 -5.66
CA MET A 300 20.36 -26.37 -5.62
C MET A 300 21.14 -26.65 -6.92
N THR A 301 20.58 -26.29 -8.08
CA THR A 301 21.25 -26.49 -9.36
C THR A 301 22.50 -25.62 -9.48
N LEU A 302 22.44 -24.36 -9.02
CA LEU A 302 23.60 -23.47 -9.00
C LEU A 302 24.70 -23.98 -8.05
N GLN A 303 24.33 -24.39 -6.83
CA GLN A 303 25.28 -24.93 -5.86
C GLN A 303 26.00 -26.16 -6.40
N ALA A 304 25.26 -27.11 -6.99
CA ALA A 304 25.86 -28.30 -7.60
C ALA A 304 26.79 -27.95 -8.77
N ALA A 305 26.43 -26.95 -9.59
CA ALA A 305 27.28 -26.51 -10.70
C ALA A 305 28.63 -25.95 -10.21
N VAL A 306 28.62 -25.13 -9.16
CA VAL A 306 29.83 -24.51 -8.62
C VAL A 306 30.68 -25.50 -7.82
N GLN A 307 30.06 -26.34 -6.98
CA GLN A 307 30.78 -27.33 -6.16
C GLN A 307 31.51 -28.38 -7.01
N GLU A 308 30.93 -28.76 -8.15
CA GLU A 308 31.50 -29.77 -9.04
C GLU A 308 32.30 -29.17 -10.22
N GLY A 309 32.33 -27.84 -10.36
CA GLY A 309 32.96 -27.17 -11.50
C GLY A 309 32.32 -27.53 -12.85
N SER A 310 31.02 -27.83 -12.88
CA SER A 310 30.34 -28.37 -14.07
C SER A 310 29.60 -27.29 -14.87
N TYR A 311 30.15 -26.92 -16.03
CA TYR A 311 29.49 -25.97 -16.95
C TYR A 311 28.16 -26.50 -17.49
N THR A 312 28.03 -27.81 -17.68
CA THR A 312 26.76 -28.43 -18.09
C THR A 312 25.66 -28.22 -17.04
N LYS A 313 25.98 -28.37 -15.76
CA LYS A 313 25.04 -28.06 -14.67
C LYS A 313 24.73 -26.58 -14.59
N TRP A 314 25.73 -25.72 -14.85
CA TRP A 314 25.51 -24.28 -14.93
C TRP A 314 24.53 -23.91 -16.07
N LYS A 315 24.63 -24.53 -17.26
CA LYS A 315 23.67 -24.31 -18.35
C LYS A 315 22.24 -24.70 -17.95
N LYS A 316 22.08 -25.79 -17.18
CA LYS A 316 20.77 -26.18 -16.64
C LYS A 316 20.22 -25.12 -15.68
N PHE A 317 21.06 -24.58 -14.79
CA PHE A 317 20.69 -23.43 -13.95
C PHE A 317 20.29 -22.22 -14.79
N ALA A 318 21.09 -21.86 -15.80
CA ALA A 318 20.81 -20.73 -16.69
C ALA A 318 19.48 -20.90 -17.41
N GLN A 319 19.15 -22.12 -17.86
CA GLN A 319 17.85 -22.43 -18.47
C GLN A 319 16.70 -22.20 -17.49
N LEU A 320 16.80 -22.70 -16.25
CA LEU A 320 15.77 -22.47 -15.21
C LEU A 320 15.52 -20.99 -14.93
N VAL A 321 16.55 -20.16 -15.02
CA VAL A 321 16.45 -18.71 -14.79
C VAL A 321 15.97 -17.97 -16.03
N ASN A 322 16.39 -18.36 -17.23
CA ASN A 322 16.09 -17.64 -18.46
C ASN A 322 14.74 -18.02 -19.09
N GLU A 323 14.23 -19.24 -18.82
CA GLU A 323 12.96 -19.75 -19.37
C GLU A 323 11.81 -19.69 -18.34
N ARG A 324 12.02 -19.01 -17.21
CA ARG A 324 11.00 -18.83 -16.16
C ARG A 324 9.82 -17.95 -16.61
N PRO A 325 8.68 -18.03 -15.92
CA PRO A 325 7.62 -17.03 -16.05
C PRO A 325 8.13 -15.62 -15.72
N VAL A 326 7.49 -14.60 -16.30
CA VAL A 326 7.85 -13.19 -16.06
C VAL A 326 7.80 -12.88 -14.56
N ALA A 327 8.95 -12.53 -13.99
CA ALA A 327 9.10 -12.19 -12.57
C ALA A 327 9.70 -10.78 -12.37
N THR A 328 10.40 -10.27 -13.37
CA THR A 328 11.07 -8.96 -13.38
C THR A 328 10.90 -8.27 -14.73
N ILE A 329 11.07 -6.95 -14.78
CA ILE A 329 10.90 -6.17 -16.02
C ILE A 329 11.80 -6.67 -17.15
N ARG A 330 13.03 -7.08 -16.84
CA ARG A 330 13.97 -7.61 -17.86
C ARG A 330 13.50 -8.90 -18.52
N ASP A 331 12.61 -9.66 -17.87
CA ASP A 331 12.05 -10.89 -18.45
C ASP A 331 11.06 -10.56 -19.59
N LEU A 332 10.61 -9.31 -19.71
CA LEU A 332 9.79 -8.80 -20.82
C LEU A 332 10.62 -8.33 -22.01
N LEU A 333 11.95 -8.32 -21.89
CA LEU A 333 12.86 -7.87 -22.94
C LEU A 333 13.45 -9.07 -23.67
N LYS A 334 13.64 -8.94 -24.98
CA LYS A 334 14.33 -9.93 -25.81
C LYS A 334 15.51 -9.28 -26.51
N LEU A 335 16.65 -9.98 -26.51
CA LEU A 335 17.81 -9.57 -27.30
C LEU A 335 17.49 -9.74 -28.79
N LYS A 336 17.78 -8.70 -29.58
CA LYS A 336 17.75 -8.79 -31.05
C LYS A 336 19.15 -9.24 -31.50
N PRO A 337 19.32 -10.49 -31.96
CA PRO A 337 20.62 -10.97 -32.41
C PRO A 337 21.06 -10.22 -33.68
N ALA A 338 22.38 -10.13 -33.88
CA ALA A 338 22.95 -9.70 -35.14
C ALA A 338 22.64 -10.71 -36.26
N GLU A 339 22.58 -10.24 -37.51
CA GLU A 339 22.33 -11.12 -38.67
C GLU A 339 23.43 -12.17 -38.84
N THR A 340 24.68 -11.78 -38.57
CA THR A 340 25.84 -12.67 -38.60
C THR A 340 26.42 -12.81 -37.19
N PRO A 341 26.44 -14.02 -36.61
CA PRO A 341 27.12 -14.26 -35.34
C PRO A 341 28.63 -14.06 -35.46
N LEU A 342 29.23 -13.50 -34.42
CA LEU A 342 30.68 -13.41 -34.28
C LEU A 342 31.26 -14.77 -33.85
N ALA A 343 32.49 -15.09 -34.27
CA ALA A 343 33.19 -16.26 -33.74
C ALA A 343 33.53 -16.05 -32.25
N LEU A 344 33.55 -17.12 -31.45
CA LEU A 344 33.76 -17.00 -30.00
C LEU A 344 35.17 -16.47 -29.68
N GLU A 345 36.14 -16.79 -30.53
CA GLU A 345 37.54 -16.38 -30.43
C GLU A 345 37.73 -14.87 -30.64
N GLU A 346 36.75 -14.20 -31.25
CA GLU A 346 36.74 -12.74 -31.44
C GLU A 346 36.03 -12.00 -30.30
N VAL A 347 35.40 -12.73 -29.37
CA VAL A 347 34.81 -12.17 -28.16
C VAL A 347 35.91 -11.83 -27.17
N GLU A 348 35.72 -10.75 -26.40
CA GLU A 348 36.66 -10.36 -25.35
C GLU A 348 36.94 -11.52 -24.37
N PRO A 349 38.21 -11.70 -23.95
CA PRO A 349 38.60 -12.81 -23.10
C PRO A 349 38.03 -12.66 -21.69
N ILE A 350 37.93 -13.78 -20.96
CA ILE A 350 37.30 -13.80 -19.62
C ILE A 350 38.05 -12.91 -18.63
N GLU A 351 39.37 -12.80 -18.75
CA GLU A 351 40.23 -11.97 -17.91
C GLU A 351 39.86 -10.48 -17.97
N ASP A 352 39.30 -10.02 -19.10
CA ASP A 352 38.86 -8.63 -19.29
C ASP A 352 37.40 -8.41 -18.85
N LEU A 353 36.61 -9.49 -18.77
CA LEU A 353 35.23 -9.48 -18.27
C LEU A 353 35.18 -9.47 -16.74
N LEU A 354 36.02 -10.27 -16.08
CA LEU A 354 36.00 -10.46 -14.62
C LEU A 354 36.13 -9.15 -13.82
N PRO A 355 36.95 -8.15 -14.21
CA PRO A 355 37.05 -6.87 -13.51
C PRO A 355 35.75 -6.05 -13.48
N ARG A 356 34.76 -6.38 -14.30
CA ARG A 356 33.45 -5.71 -14.33
C ARG A 356 32.48 -6.26 -13.27
N PHE A 357 32.79 -7.41 -12.67
CA PHE A 357 31.97 -8.00 -11.62
C PHE A 357 32.38 -7.46 -10.25
N ASP A 358 31.38 -7.16 -9.41
CA ASP A 358 31.55 -6.75 -8.03
C ASP A 358 30.74 -7.71 -7.15
N SER A 359 31.35 -8.23 -6.07
CA SER A 359 30.64 -9.07 -5.09
C SER A 359 29.72 -8.28 -4.17
N ALA A 360 29.71 -6.95 -4.30
CA ALA A 360 29.02 -5.97 -3.48
C ALA A 360 29.49 -5.97 -2.01
N GLY A 361 29.34 -4.82 -1.34
CA GLY A 361 29.68 -4.68 0.07
C GLY A 361 28.70 -5.45 0.97
N MET A 362 29.15 -6.56 1.56
CA MET A 362 28.41 -7.29 2.59
C MET A 362 29.08 -7.08 3.96
N SER A 363 28.30 -6.67 4.97
CA SER A 363 28.82 -6.43 6.32
C SER A 363 29.30 -7.74 6.96
N LEU A 364 30.50 -7.74 7.55
CA LEU A 364 31.04 -8.91 8.27
C LEU A 364 30.15 -9.35 9.43
N GLY A 365 29.40 -8.44 10.06
CA GLY A 365 28.46 -8.79 11.13
C GLY A 365 27.14 -9.40 10.63
N ALA A 366 26.85 -9.29 9.33
CA ALA A 366 25.69 -9.93 8.69
C ALA A 366 26.04 -11.30 8.08
N LEU A 367 27.32 -11.53 7.79
CA LEU A 367 27.86 -12.81 7.37
C LEU A 367 28.24 -13.61 8.62
N ALA A 368 28.00 -14.92 8.60
CA ALA A 368 28.38 -15.82 9.69
C ALA A 368 29.82 -16.30 9.52
#